data_AF-J2Q0R1-F1
#
_entry.id   AF-J2Q0R1-F1
#
_cell.length_a   1.000
_cell.length_b   1.000
_cell.length_c   1.000
_cell.angle_alpha   90.00
_cell.angle_beta   90.00
_cell.angle_gamma   90.00
#
_symmetry.space_group_name_H-M   'P 1'
#
loop_
_entity.id
_entity.type
_entity.pdbx_description
1 polymer ?
#
loop_
_entity_poly.entity_id
_entity_poly.type
_entity_poly.pdbx_seq_one_letter_code
_entity_poly.pdbx_strand_id
1 'polypeptide(L)'
;MKRTEAARAGAEKLKRAEAAIDAALRETAELMGLLPSLRLEAKLSAVLGQDAVANLGETLTHIVSARRTIIEAHGALFTVRAQMGCGALAMGDTDKTGDQPRTSGLHAVSGGRAA
;
A
#
# COMPACT_ATOMS: atom_id res chain seq x y z
N MET A 1 -16.48 16.41 20.29
CA MET A 1 -15.34 16.04 19.43
C MET A 1 -15.04 17.20 18.49
N LYS A 2 -13.78 17.63 18.40
CA LYS A 2 -13.34 18.68 17.47
C LYS A 2 -13.21 18.11 16.06
N ARG A 3 -13.38 18.95 15.02
CA ARG A 3 -13.25 18.52 13.60
C ARG A 3 -11.90 17.86 13.30
N THR A 4 -10.85 18.36 13.94
CA THR A 4 -9.47 17.86 13.83
C THR A 4 -9.29 16.47 14.42
N GLU A 5 -9.95 16.19 15.56
CA GLU A 5 -9.99 14.86 16.18
C GLU A 5 -10.72 13.85 15.29
N ALA A 6 -11.83 14.28 14.68
CA ALA A 6 -12.59 13.48 13.70
C ALA A 6 -11.71 13.09 12.50
N ALA A 7 -11.02 14.08 11.92
CA ALA A 7 -10.15 13.89 10.76
C ALA A 7 -8.97 12.95 11.09
N ARG A 8 -8.36 13.09 12.27
CA ARG A 8 -7.28 12.21 12.73
C ARG A 8 -7.78 10.78 12.93
N ALA A 9 -8.91 10.59 13.61
CA ALA A 9 -9.49 9.27 13.83
C ALA A 9 -9.85 8.57 12.51
N GLY A 10 -10.40 9.32 11.55
CA GLY A 10 -10.68 8.83 10.20
C GLY A 10 -9.42 8.38 9.47
N ALA A 11 -8.36 9.21 9.48
CA ALA A 11 -7.09 8.87 8.84
C ALA A 11 -6.44 7.61 9.43
N GLU A 12 -6.44 7.46 10.75
CA GLU A 12 -5.90 6.27 11.42
C GLU A 12 -6.74 5.01 11.16
N LYS A 13 -8.07 5.14 11.03
CA LYS A 13 -8.91 3.99 10.64
C LYS A 13 -8.69 3.60 9.18
N LEU A 14 -8.54 4.58 8.28
CA LEU A 14 -8.28 4.34 6.87
C LEU A 14 -6.94 3.60 6.67
N LYS A 15 -5.85 4.08 7.27
CA LYS A 15 -4.54 3.40 7.22
C LYS A 15 -4.62 1.95 7.68
N ARG A 16 -5.36 1.69 8.77
CA ARG A 16 -5.57 0.32 9.25
C ARG A 16 -6.38 -0.53 8.27
N ALA A 17 -7.36 0.05 7.58
CA ALA A 17 -8.13 -0.65 6.56
C ALA A 17 -7.28 -0.98 5.32
N GLU A 18 -6.43 -0.04 4.87
CA GLU A 18 -5.46 -0.27 3.79
C GLU A 18 -4.48 -1.41 4.14
N ALA A 19 -3.89 -1.35 5.34
CA ALA A 19 -2.99 -2.39 5.83
C ALA A 19 -3.66 -3.77 5.93
N ALA A 20 -4.94 -3.83 6.31
CA ALA A 20 -5.68 -5.09 6.37
C ALA A 20 -5.91 -5.70 4.97
N ILE A 21 -6.17 -4.87 3.95
CA ILE A 21 -6.30 -5.32 2.56
C ILE A 21 -4.95 -5.80 2.03
N ASP A 22 -3.85 -5.09 2.32
CA ASP A 22 -2.51 -5.52 1.92
C ASP A 22 -2.10 -6.84 2.58
N ALA A 23 -2.45 -7.03 3.86
CA ALA A 23 -2.24 -8.31 4.54
C ALA A 23 -3.06 -9.45 3.89
N ALA A 24 -4.34 -9.20 3.58
CA ALA A 24 -5.17 -10.19 2.90
C ALA A 24 -4.61 -10.56 1.51
N LEU A 25 -4.09 -9.58 0.77
CA LEU A 25 -3.44 -9.80 -0.53
C LEU A 25 -2.24 -10.73 -0.38
N ARG A 26 -1.36 -10.45 0.59
CA ARG A 26 -0.18 -11.27 0.88
C ARG A 26 -0.56 -12.72 1.19
N GLU A 27 -1.38 -12.94 2.21
CA GLU A 27 -1.72 -14.29 2.69
C GLU A 27 -2.41 -15.11 1.60
N THR A 28 -3.30 -14.49 0.82
CA THR A 28 -4.01 -15.18 -0.26
C THR A 28 -3.07 -15.56 -1.40
N ALA A 29 -2.11 -14.68 -1.75
CA ALA A 29 -1.11 -14.97 -2.78
C ALA A 29 -0.15 -16.07 -2.34
N GLU A 30 0.29 -16.06 -1.09
CA GLU A 30 1.12 -17.12 -0.50
C GLU A 30 0.40 -18.47 -0.53
N LEU A 31 -0.88 -18.51 -0.13
CA LEU A 31 -1.70 -19.72 -0.21
C LEU A 31 -1.84 -20.24 -1.65
N MET A 32 -2.07 -19.34 -2.63
CA MET A 32 -2.21 -19.72 -4.03
C MET A 32 -0.93 -20.34 -4.61
N GLY A 33 0.25 -19.88 -4.17
CA GLY A 33 1.54 -20.49 -4.54
C GLY A 33 1.86 -21.78 -3.78
N LEU A 34 1.41 -21.88 -2.53
CA LEU A 34 1.65 -23.04 -1.67
C LEU A 34 0.94 -24.30 -2.17
N LEU A 35 -0.33 -24.20 -2.57
CA LEU A 35 -1.14 -25.38 -2.93
C LEU A 35 -0.56 -26.20 -4.09
N PRO A 36 -0.12 -25.61 -5.22
CA PRO A 36 0.54 -26.36 -6.28
C PRO A 36 1.86 -27.00 -5.82
N SER A 37 2.60 -26.35 -4.93
CA SER A 37 3.87 -26.86 -4.40
C SER A 37 3.64 -28.10 -3.54
N LEU A 38 2.72 -28.04 -2.58
CA LEU A 38 2.32 -29.19 -1.76
C LEU A 38 1.79 -30.35 -2.61
N ARG A 39 1.01 -30.05 -3.65
CA ARG A 39 0.51 -31.04 -4.59
C ARG A 39 1.66 -31.79 -5.30
N LEU A 40 2.68 -31.06 -5.76
CA LEU A 40 3.85 -31.65 -6.42
C LEU A 40 4.68 -32.50 -5.45
N GLU A 41 4.93 -32.00 -4.23
CA GLU A 41 5.64 -32.73 -3.17
C GLU A 41 4.94 -34.05 -2.82
N ALA A 42 3.61 -34.03 -2.74
CA ALA A 42 2.78 -35.20 -2.48
C ALA A 42 2.56 -36.10 -3.72
N LYS A 43 3.12 -35.76 -4.89
CA LYS A 43 2.94 -36.48 -6.17
C LYS A 43 1.46 -36.68 -6.55
N LEU A 44 0.64 -35.68 -6.24
CA LEU A 44 -0.80 -35.71 -6.50
C LEU A 44 -1.14 -35.13 -7.89
N SER A 45 -2.24 -35.63 -8.47
CA SER A 45 -2.77 -35.17 -9.75
C SER A 45 -3.03 -33.66 -9.76
N ALA A 46 -2.74 -32.99 -10.88
CA ALA A 46 -3.01 -31.57 -11.11
C ALA A 46 -4.51 -31.21 -11.06
N VAL A 47 -5.39 -32.19 -11.29
CA VAL A 47 -6.85 -31.99 -11.21
C VAL A 47 -7.31 -31.85 -9.76
N LEU A 48 -6.57 -32.42 -8.81
CA LEU A 48 -6.92 -32.35 -7.39
C LEU A 48 -6.79 -30.91 -6.89
N GLY A 49 -7.91 -30.34 -6.41
CA GLY A 49 -7.95 -28.99 -5.86
C GLY A 49 -7.99 -27.87 -6.90
N GLN A 50 -8.17 -28.19 -8.19
CA GLN A 50 -8.23 -27.18 -9.26
C GLN A 50 -9.30 -26.11 -9.00
N ASP A 51 -10.50 -26.49 -8.57
CA ASP A 51 -11.59 -25.55 -8.27
C ASP A 51 -11.22 -24.62 -7.09
N ALA A 52 -10.48 -25.13 -6.11
CA ALA A 52 -9.99 -24.31 -5.00
C ALA A 52 -8.97 -23.26 -5.48
N VAL A 53 -8.05 -23.64 -6.36
CA VAL A 53 -7.08 -22.72 -6.97
C VAL A 53 -7.79 -21.67 -7.83
N ALA A 54 -8.82 -22.06 -8.60
CA ALA A 54 -9.63 -21.13 -9.38
C ALA A 54 -10.33 -20.09 -8.48
N ASN A 55 -10.98 -20.54 -7.40
CA ASN A 55 -11.64 -19.66 -6.44
C ASN A 55 -10.67 -18.73 -5.71
N LEU A 56 -9.44 -19.18 -5.43
CA LEU A 56 -8.38 -18.32 -4.89
C LEU A 56 -7.95 -17.24 -5.89
N GLY A 57 -7.86 -17.57 -7.18
CA GLY A 57 -7.58 -16.59 -8.24
C GLY A 57 -8.66 -15.51 -8.35
N GLU A 58 -9.93 -15.90 -8.27
CA GLU A 58 -11.05 -14.95 -8.22
C GLU A 58 -10.99 -14.08 -6.96
N THR A 59 -10.69 -14.69 -5.81
CA THR A 59 -10.52 -13.96 -4.53
C THR A 59 -9.41 -12.92 -4.62
N LEU A 60 -8.26 -13.24 -5.21
CA LEU A 60 -7.18 -12.28 -5.44
C LEU A 60 -7.62 -11.10 -6.33
N THR A 61 -8.40 -11.38 -7.37
CA THR A 61 -8.96 -10.34 -8.25
C THR A 61 -9.84 -9.36 -7.47
N HIS A 62 -10.66 -9.87 -6.54
CA HIS A 62 -11.46 -9.04 -5.65
C HIS A 62 -10.61 -8.22 -4.68
N ILE A 63 -9.56 -8.81 -4.09
CA ILE A 63 -8.67 -8.09 -3.17
C ILE A 63 -7.91 -6.96 -3.89
N VAL A 64 -7.38 -7.22 -5.09
CA VAL A 64 -6.70 -6.19 -5.90
C VAL A 64 -7.65 -5.06 -6.27
N SER A 65 -8.91 -5.39 -6.61
CA SER A 65 -9.94 -4.38 -6.87
C SER A 65 -10.28 -3.56 -5.61
N ALA A 66 -10.41 -4.21 -4.46
CA ALA A 66 -10.63 -3.55 -3.18
C ALA A 66 -9.49 -2.58 -2.85
N ARG A 67 -8.24 -3.01 -3.07
CA ARG A 67 -7.03 -2.18 -2.88
C ARG A 67 -7.07 -0.92 -3.75
N ARG A 68 -7.46 -1.02 -5.03
CA ARG A 68 -7.65 0.16 -5.89
C ARG A 68 -8.68 1.11 -5.30
N THR A 69 -9.87 0.60 -4.97
CA THR A 69 -10.98 1.43 -4.49
C THR A 69 -10.72 2.11 -3.15
N ILE A 70 -9.95 1.48 -2.24
CA ILE A 70 -9.61 2.11 -0.96
C ILE A 70 -8.56 3.21 -1.11
N ILE A 71 -7.62 3.08 -2.05
CA ILE A 71 -6.65 4.13 -2.39
C ILE A 71 -7.37 5.34 -3.02
N GLU A 72 -8.35 5.10 -3.89
CA GLU A 72 -9.21 6.15 -4.44
C GLU A 72 -9.98 6.87 -3.32
N ALA A 73 -10.53 6.12 -2.35
CA ALA A 73 -11.19 6.69 -1.18
C ALA A 73 -10.22 7.52 -0.32
N HIS A 74 -8.96 7.09 -0.15
CA HIS A 74 -7.93 7.89 0.51
C HIS A 74 -7.72 9.23 -0.18
N GLY A 75 -7.55 9.22 -1.51
CA GLY A 75 -7.43 10.43 -2.30
C GLY A 75 -8.63 11.37 -2.13
N ALA A 76 -9.85 10.84 -2.19
CA ALA A 76 -11.07 11.63 -2.01
C ALA A 76 -11.16 12.25 -0.60
N LEU A 77 -10.72 11.53 0.43
CA LEU A 77 -10.72 12.02 1.81
C LEU A 77 -9.73 13.17 2.05
N PHE A 78 -8.74 13.37 1.17
CA PHE A 78 -7.90 14.57 1.17
C PHE A 78 -8.73 15.83 0.89
N THR A 79 -9.62 15.78 -0.12
CA THR A 79 -10.54 16.89 -0.43
C THR A 79 -11.50 17.16 0.72
N VAL A 80 -12.05 16.11 1.34
CA VAL A 80 -12.94 16.24 2.52
C VAL A 80 -12.22 16.92 3.68
N ARG A 81 -10.96 16.57 3.93
CA ARG A 81 -10.14 17.21 4.97
C ARG A 81 -9.96 18.71 4.72
N ALA A 82 -9.70 19.10 3.46
CA ALA A 82 -9.58 20.51 3.09
C ALA A 82 -10.89 21.28 3.33
N GLN A 83 -12.03 20.70 2.93
CA GLN A 83 -13.38 21.28 3.16
C GLN A 83 -13.72 21.44 4.65
N MET A 84 -13.23 20.55 5.52
CA MET A 84 -13.41 20.66 6.96
C MET A 84 -12.53 21.72 7.63
N GLY A 85 -11.74 22.48 6.86
CA GLY A 85 -10.78 23.46 7.39
C GLY A 85 -9.58 22.82 8.08
N CYS A 86 -9.35 21.51 7.87
CA CYS A 86 -8.24 20.76 8.44
C CYS A 86 -7.06 20.63 7.46
N GLY A 87 -7.08 21.35 6.34
CA GLY A 87 -6.04 21.30 5.30
C GLY A 87 -4.66 21.75 5.78
N ALA A 88 -4.58 22.73 6.69
CA ALA A 88 -3.30 23.24 7.23
C ALA A 88 -2.61 22.28 8.21
N LEU A 89 -3.31 21.23 8.69
CA LEU A 89 -2.75 20.19 9.55
C LEU A 89 -2.08 19.06 8.75
N ALA A 90 -1.93 19.23 7.42
CA ALA A 90 -1.34 18.26 6.51
C ALA A 90 0.20 18.30 6.47
N MET A 91 0.87 19.04 7.35
CA MET A 91 2.28 18.77 7.66
C MET A 91 2.30 17.72 8.77
N GLY A 92 2.04 16.47 8.39
CA GLY A 92 2.43 15.35 9.24
C GLY A 92 3.95 15.40 9.37
N ASP A 93 4.42 15.48 10.62
CA ASP A 93 5.77 15.16 11.09
C ASP A 93 6.80 14.98 9.96
N THR A 94 7.21 16.08 9.36
CA THR A 94 8.45 16.09 8.58
C THR A 94 9.59 16.15 9.58
N ASP A 95 9.81 15.08 10.33
CA ASP A 95 11.18 14.66 10.61
C ASP A 95 11.79 14.09 9.33
N LYS A 96 11.81 14.94 8.30
CA LYS A 96 12.80 14.85 7.25
C LYS A 96 13.96 15.67 7.77
N THR A 97 14.67 15.11 8.74
CA THR A 97 15.93 15.64 9.23
C THR A 97 16.86 15.76 8.01
N GLY A 98 16.96 16.99 7.49
CA GLY A 98 17.92 17.35 6.45
C GLY A 98 17.43 17.33 5.00
N ASP A 99 16.29 17.94 4.66
CA ASP A 99 16.12 18.46 3.29
C ASP A 99 16.78 19.84 3.21
N GLN A 100 18.11 19.87 3.01
CA GLN A 100 18.74 21.08 2.50
C GLN A 100 18.12 21.36 1.13
N PRO A 101 17.73 22.61 0.80
CA PRO A 101 17.20 22.92 -0.51
C PRO A 101 18.23 22.52 -1.56
N ARG A 102 17.95 21.45 -2.31
CA ARG A 102 18.76 21.08 -3.47
C ARG A 102 18.48 22.09 -4.56
N THR A 103 19.14 23.25 -4.47
CA THR A 103 19.28 24.14 -5.63
C THR A 103 19.96 23.34 -6.72
N SER A 104 19.42 23.39 -7.95
CA SER A 104 19.93 22.64 -9.10
C SER A 104 21.23 23.25 -9.65
N GLY A 105 22.20 23.52 -8.78
CA GLY A 105 23.54 23.92 -9.16
C GLY A 105 24.38 22.68 -9.48
N LEU A 106 25.00 22.67 -10.65
CA LEU A 106 26.05 21.70 -10.97
C LEU A 106 27.17 21.81 -9.93
N HIS A 107 27.37 20.76 -9.15
CA HIS A 107 28.54 20.65 -8.27
C HIS A 107 29.71 20.08 -9.07
N ALA A 108 30.75 20.89 -9.26
CA ALA A 108 32.02 20.40 -9.76
C ALA A 108 32.66 19.47 -8.72
N VAL A 109 32.88 18.20 -9.08
CA VAL A 109 33.63 17.25 -8.26
C VAL A 109 35.11 17.59 -8.39
N SER A 110 35.71 18.18 -7.36
CA SER A 110 37.16 18.36 -7.30
C SER A 110 37.82 17.00 -7.02
N GLY A 111 38.27 16.32 -8.07
CA GLY A 111 39.06 15.10 -7.86
C GLY A 111 39.24 14.16 -9.06
N GLY A 112 38.58 14.41 -10.20
CA GLY A 112 38.82 13.61 -11.40
C GLY A 112 40.11 14.03 -12.11
N ARG A 113 41.27 13.60 -11.62
CA ARG A 113 42.50 13.64 -12.42
C ARG A 113 42.33 12.67 -13.59
N ALA A 114 42.18 13.25 -14.77
CA ALA A 114 42.52 12.62 -16.04
C ALA A 114 44.05 12.44 -16.13
N ALA A 115 44.45 11.42 -16.89
CA ALA A 115 45.80 10.93 -17.19
C ALA A 115 46.40 9.96 -16.15
#